data_AF-A0A6F8Y1X2-F1
#
_entry.id   AF-A0A6F8Y1X2-F1
#
_cell.length_a   1.000
_cell.length_b   1.000
_cell.length_c   1.000
_cell.angle_alpha   90.00
_cell.angle_beta   90.00
_cell.angle_gamma   90.00
#
_symmetry.space_group_name_H-M   'P 1'
#
loop_
_entity.id
_entity.type
_entity.pdbx_description
1 polymer ?
#
loop_
_entity_poly.entity_id
_entity_poly.type
_entity_poly.pdbx_seq_one_letter_code
_entity_poly.pdbx_strand_id
1 'polypeptide(L)'
;MDVAKGGYLGVDRVSRTNVPGIYAAGDCTGVLPLASVAAMQGRIAMWHALGEAVQPLRLRTVSANVFTDPELASVGVSQGEVDSGKVPARSVMLPLSGNARAKMQDLRDGFVKLFCRPATGTVVGGVVVAPKASELILPITMAVENHLTVDQLAHTITIYPSLSGSIAEAGRQLMLHGID
;
A
#
# COMPACT_ATOMS: atom_id res chain seq x y z
N MET A 1 -24.49 4.50 22.62
CA MET A 1 -23.49 4.16 21.59
C MET A 1 -24.16 4.38 20.25
N ASP A 2 -23.59 5.26 19.45
CA ASP A 2 -24.28 5.71 18.24
C ASP A 2 -23.96 4.76 17.08
N VAL A 3 -25.00 4.38 16.36
CA VAL A 3 -24.90 3.54 15.17
C VAL A 3 -25.07 4.43 13.96
N ALA A 4 -24.05 4.47 13.11
CA ALA A 4 -24.07 5.23 11.87
C ALA A 4 -25.02 4.59 10.84
N LYS A 5 -25.34 5.36 9.79
CA LYS A 5 -26.13 4.87 8.65
C LYS A 5 -25.45 3.64 8.05
N GLY A 6 -26.16 2.51 7.97
CA GLY A 6 -25.62 1.22 7.53
C GLY A 6 -25.36 0.20 8.65
N GLY A 7 -25.65 0.55 9.92
CA GLY A 7 -25.53 -0.40 11.04
C GLY A 7 -24.14 -0.48 11.66
N TYR A 8 -23.22 0.41 11.27
CA TYR A 8 -21.84 0.44 11.74
C TYR A 8 -21.68 1.24 13.03
N LEU A 9 -20.75 0.83 13.87
CA LEU A 9 -20.34 1.54 15.07
C LEU A 9 -19.40 2.67 14.70
N GLY A 10 -19.80 3.91 14.98
CA GLY A 10 -18.95 5.08 14.73
C GLY A 10 -17.69 5.04 15.60
N VAL A 11 -16.52 5.11 14.96
CA VAL A 11 -15.23 5.17 15.64
C VAL A 11 -14.35 6.30 15.11
N ASP A 12 -13.50 6.84 15.97
CA ASP A 12 -12.40 7.71 15.55
C ASP A 12 -11.21 6.90 14.99
N ARG A 13 -10.12 7.60 14.66
CA ARG A 13 -8.92 6.98 14.06
C ARG A 13 -8.08 6.16 15.05
N VAL A 14 -8.44 6.16 16.33
CA VAL A 14 -7.84 5.31 17.37
C VAL A 14 -8.84 4.28 17.91
N SER A 15 -9.88 3.98 17.11
CA SER A 15 -10.89 2.96 17.38
C SER A 15 -11.81 3.26 18.59
N ARG A 16 -11.85 4.51 19.07
CA ARG A 16 -12.76 4.91 20.16
C ARG A 16 -14.14 5.21 19.63
N THR A 17 -15.14 4.81 20.38
CA THR A 17 -16.54 5.12 20.11
C THR A 17 -16.94 6.45 20.76
N ASN A 18 -18.20 6.86 20.61
CA ASN A 18 -18.72 8.04 21.31
C ASN A 18 -18.90 7.85 22.83
N VAL A 19 -18.82 6.62 23.33
CA VAL A 19 -18.91 6.32 24.77
C VAL A 19 -17.50 6.14 25.34
N PRO A 20 -17.09 6.94 26.35
CA PRO A 20 -15.77 6.81 26.96
C PRO A 20 -15.48 5.39 27.46
N GLY A 21 -14.29 4.89 27.16
CA GLY A 21 -13.85 3.55 27.56
C GLY A 21 -14.36 2.41 26.66
N ILE A 22 -15.25 2.68 25.69
CA ILE A 22 -15.74 1.67 24.74
C ILE A 22 -15.06 1.86 23.38
N TYR A 23 -14.52 0.76 22.85
CA TYR A 23 -13.84 0.68 21.56
C TYR A 23 -14.56 -0.28 20.63
N ALA A 24 -14.40 -0.09 19.32
CA ALA A 24 -14.84 -1.04 18.31
C ALA A 24 -13.77 -1.18 17.22
N ALA A 25 -13.63 -2.38 16.66
CA ALA A 25 -12.61 -2.70 15.67
C ALA A 25 -13.14 -3.71 14.66
N GLY A 26 -12.62 -3.64 13.44
CA GLY A 26 -12.99 -4.52 12.34
C GLY A 26 -14.29 -4.13 11.67
N ASP A 27 -14.93 -5.11 11.03
CA ASP A 27 -16.01 -4.88 10.08
C ASP A 27 -17.24 -4.20 10.69
N CYS A 28 -17.45 -4.34 12.00
CA CYS A 28 -18.52 -3.63 12.71
C CYS A 28 -18.36 -2.11 12.69
N THR A 29 -17.16 -1.58 12.38
CA THR A 29 -16.88 -0.14 12.28
C THR A 29 -17.14 0.43 10.88
N GLY A 30 -17.24 -0.41 9.85
CA GLY A 30 -17.41 0.01 8.46
C GLY A 30 -16.22 0.76 7.86
N VAL A 31 -15.06 0.80 8.54
CA VAL A 31 -13.89 1.58 8.12
C VAL A 31 -13.26 1.04 6.83
N LEU A 32 -12.86 -0.23 6.83
CA LEU A 32 -12.38 -0.95 5.65
C LEU A 32 -12.40 -2.46 5.97
N PRO A 33 -13.23 -3.28 5.30
CA PRO A 33 -13.40 -4.69 5.65
C PRO A 33 -12.23 -5.55 5.16
N LEU A 34 -11.10 -5.42 5.86
CA LEU A 34 -9.90 -6.22 5.67
C LEU A 34 -9.42 -6.75 7.02
N ALA A 35 -9.06 -8.03 7.08
CA ALA A 35 -8.59 -8.65 8.32
C ALA A 35 -7.36 -7.95 8.92
N SER A 36 -6.44 -7.46 8.08
CA SER A 36 -5.27 -6.69 8.52
C SER A 36 -5.65 -5.34 9.15
N VAL A 37 -6.68 -4.68 8.63
CA VAL A 37 -7.22 -3.43 9.19
C VAL A 37 -7.91 -3.69 10.52
N ALA A 38 -8.75 -4.72 10.59
CA ALA A 38 -9.42 -5.13 11.82
C ALA A 38 -8.41 -5.44 12.94
N ALA A 39 -7.35 -6.19 12.60
CA ALA A 39 -6.28 -6.51 13.54
C ALA A 39 -5.52 -5.25 14.00
N MET A 40 -5.22 -4.32 13.10
CA MET A 40 -4.55 -3.07 13.45
C MET A 40 -5.44 -2.16 14.31
N GLN A 41 -6.73 -2.03 13.98
CA GLN A 41 -7.69 -1.31 14.79
C GLN A 41 -7.77 -1.85 16.22
N GLY A 42 -7.75 -3.18 16.39
CA GLY A 42 -7.73 -3.83 17.69
C GLY A 42 -6.46 -3.54 18.49
N ARG A 43 -5.29 -3.57 17.84
CA ARG A 43 -4.01 -3.20 18.49
C ARG A 43 -4.00 -1.75 18.94
N ILE A 44 -4.40 -0.83 18.05
CA ILE A 44 -4.49 0.61 18.36
C ILE A 44 -5.47 0.84 19.52
N ALA A 45 -6.64 0.20 19.50
CA ALA A 45 -7.62 0.28 20.59
C ALA A 45 -7.01 -0.14 21.93
N MET A 46 -6.30 -1.28 21.94
CA MET A 46 -5.71 -1.81 23.16
C MET A 46 -4.58 -0.93 23.70
N TRP A 47 -3.63 -0.52 22.85
CA TRP A 47 -2.55 0.39 23.24
C TRP A 47 -3.11 1.71 23.78
N HIS A 48 -4.11 2.28 23.11
CA HIS A 48 -4.76 3.50 23.59
C HIS A 48 -5.45 3.28 24.95
N ALA A 49 -6.16 2.16 25.14
CA ALA A 49 -6.82 1.87 26.42
C ALA A 49 -5.84 1.63 27.57
N LEU A 50 -4.60 1.18 27.28
CA LEU A 50 -3.50 1.07 28.25
C LEU A 50 -2.77 2.40 28.51
N GLY A 51 -3.18 3.50 27.85
CA GLY A 51 -2.54 4.81 28.00
C GLY A 51 -1.25 4.97 27.21
N GLU A 52 -0.96 4.08 26.27
CA GLU A 52 0.20 4.19 25.39
C GLU A 52 -0.02 5.23 24.29
N ALA A 53 1.08 5.82 23.80
CA ALA A 53 1.03 6.68 22.63
C ALA A 53 0.76 5.84 21.37
N VAL A 54 -0.30 6.17 20.64
CA VAL A 54 -0.72 5.44 19.44
C VAL A 54 -0.64 6.29 18.18
N GLN A 55 -0.30 5.65 17.07
CA GLN A 55 -0.45 6.26 15.74
C GLN A 55 -1.87 6.01 15.22
N PRO A 56 -2.60 7.07 14.80
CA PRO A 56 -3.92 6.90 14.24
C PRO A 56 -3.89 6.09 12.94
N LEU A 57 -4.91 5.27 12.71
CA LEU A 57 -5.02 4.47 11.50
C LEU A 57 -4.97 5.36 10.25
N ARG A 58 -4.13 4.98 9.27
CA ARG A 58 -3.95 5.67 7.98
C ARG A 58 -4.40 4.77 6.83
N LEU A 59 -5.64 4.92 6.38
CA LEU A 59 -6.20 4.03 5.33
C LEU A 59 -5.43 4.11 4.00
N ARG A 60 -4.84 5.25 3.67
CA ARG A 60 -4.04 5.42 2.44
C ARG A 60 -2.78 4.56 2.42
N THR A 61 -2.33 3.99 3.54
CA THR A 61 -1.12 3.17 3.60
C THR A 61 -1.43 1.69 3.75
N VAL A 62 -2.72 1.33 3.84
CA VAL A 62 -3.17 -0.07 3.90
C VAL A 62 -2.99 -0.69 2.52
N SER A 63 -2.26 -1.81 2.46
CA SER A 63 -2.21 -2.66 1.29
C SER A 63 -3.39 -3.62 1.26
N ALA A 64 -3.85 -3.93 0.05
CA ALA A 64 -4.91 -4.89 -0.23
C ALA A 64 -4.45 -5.89 -1.29
N ASN A 65 -4.99 -7.10 -1.25
CA ASN A 65 -4.68 -8.16 -2.20
C ASN A 65 -5.95 -8.88 -2.68
N VAL A 66 -5.94 -9.30 -3.94
CA VAL A 66 -6.88 -10.23 -4.53
C VAL A 66 -6.10 -11.50 -4.89
N PHE A 67 -6.43 -12.61 -4.25
CA PHE A 67 -5.71 -13.89 -4.35
C PHE A 67 -6.10 -14.71 -5.59
N THR A 68 -6.24 -14.05 -6.74
CA THR A 68 -6.39 -14.71 -8.06
C THR A 68 -5.06 -15.26 -8.55
N ASP A 69 -5.06 -15.89 -9.72
CA ASP A 69 -3.84 -16.31 -10.42
C ASP A 69 -3.74 -15.58 -11.78
N PRO A 70 -2.77 -14.66 -11.97
CA PRO A 70 -1.85 -14.13 -10.96
C PRO A 70 -2.56 -13.30 -9.88
N GLU A 71 -1.89 -13.11 -8.73
CA GLU A 71 -2.40 -12.25 -7.66
C GLU A 71 -2.31 -10.78 -8.05
N LEU A 72 -3.17 -9.96 -7.47
CA LEU A 72 -3.15 -8.51 -7.60
C LEU A 72 -3.08 -7.86 -6.23
N ALA A 73 -1.99 -7.14 -5.97
CA ALA A 73 -1.80 -6.37 -4.76
C ALA A 73 -1.69 -4.89 -5.06
N SER A 74 -2.20 -4.05 -4.16
CA SER A 74 -2.12 -2.59 -4.31
C SER A 74 -1.96 -1.89 -2.97
N VAL A 75 -1.39 -0.69 -3.00
CA VAL A 75 -1.29 0.21 -1.84
C VAL A 75 -1.26 1.66 -2.33
N GLY A 76 -1.80 2.58 -1.53
CA GLY A 76 -1.72 4.00 -1.83
C GLY A 76 -2.68 4.46 -2.93
N VAL A 77 -2.18 5.36 -3.78
CA VAL A 77 -2.99 6.01 -4.82
C VAL A 77 -3.29 5.06 -5.98
N SER A 78 -4.50 5.20 -6.52
CA SER A 78 -4.94 4.48 -7.72
C SER A 78 -4.62 5.25 -9.01
N GLN A 79 -4.52 4.55 -10.15
CA GLN A 79 -4.39 5.21 -11.46
C GLN A 79 -5.56 6.17 -11.72
N GLY A 80 -6.79 5.80 -11.36
CA GLY A 80 -7.96 6.66 -11.54
C GLY A 80 -7.90 7.96 -10.73
N GLU A 81 -7.30 7.97 -9.54
CA GLU A 81 -7.03 9.20 -8.79
C GLU A 81 -5.99 10.10 -9.50
N VAL A 82 -5.02 9.52 -10.19
CA VAL A 82 -4.02 10.25 -10.96
C VAL A 82 -4.64 10.83 -12.23
N ASP A 83 -5.36 10.02 -13.01
CA ASP A 83 -5.99 10.42 -14.27
C ASP A 83 -7.07 11.48 -14.06
N SER A 84 -7.81 11.42 -12.95
CA SER A 84 -8.81 12.44 -12.59
C SER A 84 -8.22 13.74 -12.06
N GLY A 85 -6.89 13.82 -11.88
CA GLY A 85 -6.21 14.98 -11.30
C GLY A 85 -6.41 15.15 -9.79
N LYS A 86 -7.06 14.19 -9.11
CA LYS A 86 -7.23 14.22 -7.64
C LYS A 86 -5.90 14.14 -6.91
N VAL A 87 -4.93 13.42 -7.47
CA VAL A 87 -3.58 13.31 -6.92
C VAL A 87 -2.55 13.51 -8.03
N PRO A 88 -1.75 14.61 -8.01
CA PRO A 88 -0.65 14.77 -8.94
C PRO A 88 0.42 13.72 -8.62
N ALA A 89 0.68 12.83 -9.59
CA ALA A 89 1.68 11.78 -9.51
C ALA A 89 2.27 11.48 -10.90
N ARG A 90 3.55 11.14 -10.94
CA ARG A 90 4.17 10.43 -12.07
C ARG A 90 4.00 8.93 -11.83
N SER A 91 3.89 8.15 -12.91
CA SER A 91 3.76 6.70 -12.81
C SER A 91 4.64 5.99 -13.81
N VAL A 92 5.13 4.80 -13.44
CA VAL A 92 5.73 3.86 -14.38
C VAL A 92 5.08 2.50 -14.20
N MET A 93 4.87 1.80 -15.31
CA MET A 93 4.44 0.41 -15.32
C MET A 93 5.54 -0.41 -15.96
N LEU A 94 6.15 -1.28 -15.18
CA LEU A 94 7.23 -2.16 -15.58
C LEU A 94 6.68 -3.59 -15.80
N PRO A 95 6.63 -4.08 -17.04
CA PRO A 95 6.27 -5.46 -17.33
C PRO A 95 7.26 -6.44 -16.70
N LEU A 96 6.77 -7.52 -16.10
CA LEU A 96 7.64 -8.56 -15.52
C LEU A 96 8.25 -9.48 -16.58
N SER A 97 7.79 -9.44 -17.83
CA SER A 97 8.36 -10.22 -18.94
C SER A 97 9.85 -9.92 -19.19
N GLY A 98 10.34 -8.74 -18.80
CA GLY A 98 11.76 -8.38 -18.85
C GLY A 98 12.60 -8.94 -17.69
N ASN A 99 11.98 -9.35 -16.58
CA ASN A 99 12.66 -9.79 -15.37
C ASN A 99 13.21 -11.22 -15.50
N ALA A 100 14.48 -11.45 -15.14
CA ALA A 100 15.13 -12.75 -15.24
C ALA A 100 14.47 -13.83 -14.36
N ARG A 101 14.05 -13.49 -13.12
CA ARG A 101 13.35 -14.42 -12.23
C ARG A 101 11.97 -14.77 -12.76
N ALA A 102 11.25 -13.81 -13.34
CA ALA A 102 9.96 -14.06 -13.99
C ALA A 102 10.10 -15.05 -15.15
N LYS A 103 11.12 -14.87 -16.00
CA LYS A 103 11.44 -15.81 -17.09
C LYS A 103 11.77 -17.22 -16.58
N MET A 104 12.54 -17.32 -15.49
CA MET A 104 12.84 -18.62 -14.85
C MET A 104 11.59 -19.33 -14.32
N GLN A 105 10.51 -18.59 -14.04
CA GLN A 105 9.24 -19.10 -13.53
C GLN A 105 8.18 -19.28 -14.64
N ASP A 106 8.56 -19.10 -15.92
CA ASP A 106 7.63 -19.04 -17.07
C ASP A 106 6.46 -18.06 -16.85
N LEU A 107 6.73 -16.94 -16.14
CA LEU A 107 5.73 -15.91 -15.91
C LEU A 107 5.57 -15.05 -17.18
N ARG A 108 4.39 -15.17 -17.80
CA ARG A 108 4.06 -14.46 -19.06
C ARG A 108 3.31 -13.15 -18.82
N ASP A 109 2.47 -13.14 -17.81
CA ASP A 109 1.60 -12.01 -17.47
C ASP A 109 1.98 -11.44 -16.11
N GLY A 110 2.06 -10.11 -16.02
CA GLY A 110 2.34 -9.42 -14.77
C GLY A 110 3.17 -8.16 -14.92
N PHE A 111 3.05 -7.28 -13.93
CA PHE A 111 3.75 -6.00 -13.91
C PHE A 111 3.91 -5.48 -12.49
N VAL A 112 4.86 -4.56 -12.32
CA VAL A 112 4.94 -3.67 -11.17
C VAL A 112 4.64 -2.26 -11.65
N LYS A 113 3.73 -1.57 -10.97
CA LYS A 113 3.40 -0.17 -11.22
C LYS A 113 3.72 0.64 -9.97
N LEU A 114 4.42 1.76 -10.14
CA LEU A 114 4.74 2.68 -9.06
C LEU A 114 4.20 4.07 -9.36
N PHE A 115 3.80 4.77 -8.30
CA PHE A 115 3.35 6.16 -8.34
C PHE A 115 4.22 7.00 -7.41
N CYS A 116 4.71 8.14 -7.88
CA CYS A 116 5.47 9.08 -7.06
C CYS A 116 5.03 10.53 -7.26
N ARG A 117 5.25 11.37 -6.24
CA ARG A 117 5.02 12.82 -6.34
C ARG A 117 5.98 13.43 -7.37
N PRO A 118 5.50 14.32 -8.27
CA PRO A 118 6.36 14.91 -9.29
C PRO A 118 7.52 15.71 -8.69
N ALA A 119 7.23 16.54 -7.67
CA ALA A 119 8.21 17.46 -7.09
C ALA A 119 9.24 16.80 -6.17
N THR A 120 8.83 15.80 -5.37
CA THR A 120 9.68 15.22 -4.32
C THR A 120 10.18 13.81 -4.64
N GLY A 121 9.60 13.15 -5.65
CA GLY A 121 9.83 11.74 -5.90
C GLY A 121 9.32 10.81 -4.81
N THR A 122 8.58 11.29 -3.80
CA THR A 122 8.01 10.46 -2.73
C THR A 122 7.04 9.44 -3.31
N VAL A 123 7.21 8.17 -2.95
CA VAL A 123 6.33 7.08 -3.36
C VAL A 123 4.97 7.25 -2.68
N VAL A 124 3.91 7.26 -3.48
CA VAL A 124 2.52 7.48 -3.02
C VAL A 124 1.60 6.31 -3.31
N GLY A 125 2.08 5.29 -4.01
CA GLY A 125 1.35 4.06 -4.22
C GLY A 125 2.06 3.11 -5.17
N GLY A 126 1.46 1.94 -5.33
CA GLY A 126 1.85 0.99 -6.35
C GLY A 126 0.88 -0.17 -6.48
N VAL A 127 1.07 -0.92 -7.57
CA VAL A 127 0.30 -2.12 -7.91
C VAL A 127 1.29 -3.19 -8.32
N VAL A 128 1.08 -4.42 -7.86
CA VAL A 128 1.83 -5.59 -8.28
C VAL A 128 0.84 -6.62 -8.81
N VAL A 129 1.07 -7.10 -10.04
CA VAL A 129 0.37 -8.24 -10.61
C VAL A 129 1.41 -9.32 -10.89
N ALA A 130 1.41 -10.37 -10.07
CA ALA A 130 2.40 -11.45 -10.11
C ALA A 130 1.97 -12.61 -9.20
N PRO A 131 2.54 -13.82 -9.36
CA PRO A 131 2.48 -14.83 -8.31
C PRO A 131 3.06 -14.26 -7.01
N LYS A 132 2.37 -14.46 -5.87
CA LYS A 132 2.77 -13.93 -4.56
C LYS A 132 2.82 -12.39 -4.53
N ALA A 133 1.92 -11.70 -5.24
CA ALA A 133 1.81 -10.25 -5.16
C ALA A 133 1.55 -9.76 -3.71
N SER A 134 0.82 -10.55 -2.92
CA SER A 134 0.63 -10.34 -1.47
C SER A 134 1.93 -10.15 -0.68
N GLU A 135 3.01 -10.84 -1.08
CA GLU A 135 4.34 -10.68 -0.47
C GLU A 135 5.13 -9.54 -1.12
N LEU A 136 5.04 -9.41 -2.44
CA LEU A 136 5.80 -8.43 -3.22
C LEU A 136 5.33 -6.98 -3.02
N ILE A 137 4.12 -6.75 -2.50
CA ILE A 137 3.60 -5.39 -2.24
C ILE A 137 4.22 -4.76 -0.98
N LEU A 138 4.80 -5.56 -0.07
CA LEU A 138 5.29 -5.07 1.22
C LEU A 138 6.37 -3.97 1.08
N PRO A 139 7.40 -4.08 0.21
CA PRO A 139 8.37 -3.00 0.03
C PRO A 139 7.75 -1.67 -0.41
N ILE A 140 6.72 -1.73 -1.27
CA ILE A 140 6.00 -0.53 -1.72
C ILE A 140 5.16 0.04 -0.57
N THR A 141 4.52 -0.84 0.22
CA THR A 141 3.77 -0.46 1.42
C THR A 141 4.67 0.26 2.42
N MET A 142 5.87 -0.27 2.67
CA MET A 142 6.87 0.37 3.52
C MET A 142 7.31 1.72 2.96
N ALA A 143 7.49 1.83 1.64
CA ALA A 143 7.85 3.08 0.99
C ALA A 143 6.76 4.15 1.17
N VAL A 144 5.49 3.79 1.02
CA VAL A 144 4.35 4.70 1.23
C VAL A 144 4.21 5.11 2.70
N GLU A 145 4.29 4.14 3.63
CA GLU A 145 4.13 4.37 5.07
C GLU A 145 5.23 5.28 5.65
N ASN A 146 6.46 5.12 5.16
CA ASN A 146 7.65 5.85 5.63
C ASN A 146 8.04 7.01 4.70
N HIS A 147 7.21 7.35 3.71
CA HIS A 147 7.44 8.44 2.78
C HIS A 147 8.79 8.37 2.04
N LEU A 148 9.22 7.16 1.68
CA LEU A 148 10.46 6.94 0.93
C LEU A 148 10.33 7.50 -0.50
N THR A 149 11.45 7.92 -1.07
CA THR A 149 11.52 8.42 -2.44
C THR A 149 11.86 7.31 -3.44
N VAL A 150 11.54 7.54 -4.71
CA VAL A 150 11.95 6.64 -5.80
C VAL A 150 13.47 6.53 -5.92
N ASP A 151 14.21 7.57 -5.51
CA ASP A 151 15.67 7.57 -5.44
C ASP A 151 16.18 6.56 -4.39
N GLN A 152 15.57 6.54 -3.20
CA GLN A 152 15.90 5.56 -2.16
C GLN A 152 15.58 4.12 -2.62
N LEU A 153 14.47 3.92 -3.33
CA LEU A 153 14.16 2.61 -3.93
C LEU A 153 15.17 2.23 -5.03
N ALA A 154 15.54 3.16 -5.89
CA ALA A 154 16.47 2.95 -7.01
C ALA A 154 17.87 2.53 -6.54
N HIS A 155 18.35 3.11 -5.43
CA HIS A 155 19.67 2.83 -4.85
C HIS A 155 19.69 1.61 -3.91
N THR A 156 18.54 1.00 -3.64
CA THR A 156 18.48 -0.21 -2.81
C THR A 156 19.09 -1.40 -3.56
N ILE A 157 20.07 -2.07 -2.95
CA ILE A 157 20.69 -3.27 -3.52
C ILE A 157 19.71 -4.44 -3.43
N THR A 158 19.24 -4.90 -4.58
CA THR A 158 18.32 -6.04 -4.67
C THR A 158 19.06 -7.33 -4.97
N ILE A 159 18.59 -8.44 -4.42
CA ILE A 159 19.08 -9.78 -4.78
C ILE A 159 18.78 -10.04 -6.25
N TYR A 160 19.77 -10.54 -7.00
CA TYR A 160 19.61 -10.93 -8.40
C TYR A 160 19.79 -12.45 -8.58
N PRO A 161 18.89 -13.13 -9.34
CA PRO A 161 17.63 -12.63 -9.88
C PRO A 161 16.48 -12.74 -8.85
N SER A 162 15.66 -11.69 -8.73
CA SER A 162 14.44 -11.67 -7.91
C SER A 162 13.32 -10.87 -8.57
N LEU A 163 12.06 -11.18 -8.24
CA LEU A 163 10.90 -10.39 -8.69
C LEU A 163 10.88 -9.00 -8.04
N SER A 164 11.24 -8.92 -6.75
CA SER A 164 11.32 -7.66 -6.00
C SER A 164 12.36 -6.68 -6.58
N GLY A 165 13.38 -7.18 -7.28
CA GLY A 165 14.28 -6.36 -8.10
C GLY A 165 13.56 -5.42 -9.08
N SER A 166 12.37 -5.81 -9.55
CA SER A 166 11.53 -4.99 -10.45
C SER A 166 11.00 -3.73 -9.77
N ILE A 167 10.88 -3.71 -8.43
CA ILE A 167 10.45 -2.52 -7.68
C ILE A 167 11.55 -1.46 -7.70
N ALA A 168 12.81 -1.85 -7.47
CA ALA A 168 13.96 -0.96 -7.58
C ALA A 168 14.15 -0.46 -9.02
N GLU A 169 13.94 -1.33 -10.01
CA GLU A 169 14.00 -0.96 -11.43
C GLU A 169 12.90 0.05 -11.81
N ALA A 170 11.66 -0.15 -11.34
CA ALA A 170 10.60 0.84 -11.51
C ALA A 170 10.97 2.18 -10.83
N GLY A 171 11.64 2.14 -9.67
CA GLY A 171 12.24 3.31 -9.03
C GLY A 171 13.23 4.04 -9.92
N ARG A 172 14.17 3.31 -10.55
CA ARG A 172 15.16 3.86 -11.50
C ARG A 172 14.50 4.53 -12.70
N GLN A 173 13.48 3.93 -13.30
CA GLN A 173 12.77 4.55 -14.42
C GLN A 173 12.06 5.85 -14.02
N LEU A 174 11.44 5.88 -12.83
CA LEU A 174 10.85 7.12 -12.29
C LEU A 174 11.88 8.19 -11.92
N MET A 175 13.10 7.80 -11.54
CA MET A 175 14.20 8.73 -11.30
C MET A 175 14.64 9.41 -12.60
N LEU A 176 14.81 8.65 -13.68
CA LEU A 176 15.25 9.18 -14.99
C LEU A 176 14.22 10.14 -15.59
N HIS A 177 12.93 9.82 -15.54
CA HIS A 177 11.85 10.68 -16.05
C HIS A 177 11.58 11.95 -15.19
N GLY A 178 12.43 12.24 -14.20
CA GLY A 178 12.34 13.47 -13.38
C GLY A 178 13.37 14.54 -13.76
N ILE A 179 14.23 14.25 -14.74
CA ILE A 179 15.34 15.11 -15.18
C ILE A 179 14.97 15.89 -16.46
N ASP A 180 13.84 15.54 -17.10
CA ASP A 180 13.28 16.22 -18.28
C ASP A 180 12.27 17.32 -17.90
#